data_AF-H1NJB0-F1
#
_entry.id   AF-H1NJB0-F1
#
_cell.length_a   1.000
_cell.length_b   1.000
_cell.length_c   1.000
_cell.angle_alpha   90.00
_cell.angle_beta   90.00
_cell.angle_gamma   90.00
#
_symmetry.space_group_name_H-M   'P 1'
#
loop_
_entity.id
_entity.type
_entity.pdbx_description
1 polymer ?
#
loop_
_entity_poly.entity_id
_entity_poly.type
_entity_poly.pdbx_seq_one_letter_code
_entity_poly.pdbx_strand_id
1 'polypeptide(L)'
;MDNAVATPAPNTFNEAQWLQVLFLLADTQSWLQQLQEGLIWQLPVKKRKKLLRQGWYLSAKVLAHILERHYYKVPRHPLTGKFTISVPQIVACIRDAGQEQPAPLGVGGSHHLQRVWDAGMPVGYDPAGNTVTTLTVIATTSGEIMTAFPGRVQPPPPVSSP
;
A
#
# COMPACT_ATOMS: atom_id res chain seq x y z
N MET A 1 -45.48 27.73 -36.42
CA MET A 1 -44.05 27.37 -36.37
C MET A 1 -43.87 26.54 -35.12
N ASP A 2 -44.12 25.24 -35.24
CA ASP A 2 -44.02 24.30 -34.12
C ASP A 2 -42.60 23.75 -34.04
N ASN A 3 -41.87 24.13 -33.00
CA ASN A 3 -40.58 23.55 -32.69
C ASN A 3 -40.80 22.18 -32.07
N ALA A 4 -40.69 21.12 -32.89
CA ALA A 4 -40.61 19.76 -32.41
C ALA A 4 -39.34 19.60 -31.56
N VAL A 5 -39.49 19.61 -30.24
CA VAL A 5 -38.46 19.16 -29.30
C VAL A 5 -38.27 17.67 -29.55
N ALA A 6 -37.15 17.31 -30.19
CA ALA A 6 -36.75 15.93 -30.36
C ALA A 6 -36.59 15.30 -28.97
N THR A 7 -37.53 14.43 -28.61
CA THR A 7 -37.45 13.62 -27.40
C THR A 7 -36.22 12.73 -27.53
N PRO A 8 -35.27 12.72 -26.56
CA PRO A 8 -34.14 11.82 -26.64
C PRO A 8 -34.66 10.38 -26.68
N ALA A 9 -34.21 9.62 -27.68
CA ALA A 9 -34.61 8.22 -27.83
C ALA A 9 -34.29 7.46 -26.52
N PRO A 10 -35.19 6.58 -26.05
CA PRO A 10 -34.91 5.77 -24.89
C PRO A 10 -33.66 4.94 -25.17
N ASN A 11 -32.65 5.09 -24.32
CA ASN A 11 -31.43 4.30 -24.40
C ASN A 11 -31.81 2.86 -24.06
N THR A 12 -32.13 2.05 -25.08
CA THR A 12 -32.52 0.66 -24.89
C THR A 12 -31.30 -0.10 -24.40
N PHE A 13 -31.37 -0.59 -23.17
CA PHE A 13 -30.33 -1.43 -22.59
C PHE A 13 -30.11 -2.66 -23.48
N ASN A 14 -28.93 -2.75 -24.10
CA ASN A 14 -28.50 -3.92 -24.85
C ASN A 14 -27.79 -4.88 -23.91
N GLU A 15 -28.55 -5.81 -23.34
CA GLU A 15 -28.06 -6.78 -22.38
C GLU A 15 -26.92 -7.65 -22.93
N ALA A 16 -27.00 -8.07 -24.19
CA ALA A 16 -25.98 -8.91 -24.81
C ALA A 16 -24.63 -8.19 -24.91
N GLN A 17 -24.65 -6.93 -25.35
CA GLN A 17 -23.43 -6.11 -25.41
C GLN A 17 -22.91 -5.81 -24.00
N TRP A 18 -23.80 -5.52 -23.05
CA TRP A 18 -23.42 -5.25 -21.67
C TRP A 18 -22.73 -6.46 -21.02
N LEU A 19 -23.28 -7.67 -21.20
CA LEU A 19 -22.68 -8.92 -20.69
C LEU A 19 -21.31 -9.18 -21.30
N GLN A 20 -21.13 -8.94 -22.60
CA GLN A 20 -19.81 -9.08 -23.26
C GLN A 20 -18.77 -8.16 -22.63
N VAL A 21 -19.11 -6.88 -22.42
CA VAL A 21 -18.20 -5.92 -21.78
C VAL A 21 -17.93 -6.31 -20.33
N LEU A 22 -18.95 -6.75 -19.58
CA LEU A 22 -18.79 -7.20 -18.20
C LEU A 22 -17.79 -8.36 -18.10
N PHE A 23 -17.93 -9.40 -18.92
CA PHE A 23 -17.02 -10.55 -18.89
C PHE A 23 -15.60 -10.17 -19.31
N LEU A 24 -15.45 -9.33 -20.34
CA LEU A 24 -14.13 -8.81 -20.73
C LEU A 24 -13.44 -8.06 -19.58
N LEU A 25 -14.19 -7.23 -18.85
CA LEU A 25 -13.66 -6.51 -17.69
C LEU A 25 -13.27 -7.48 -16.56
N ALA A 26 -14.10 -8.49 -16.28
CA ALA A 26 -13.82 -9.50 -15.27
C ALA A 26 -12.54 -10.30 -15.58
N ASP A 27 -12.36 -10.71 -16.85
CA ASP A 27 -11.17 -11.41 -17.32
C ASP A 27 -9.92 -10.52 -17.23
N THR A 28 -10.05 -9.26 -17.65
CA THR A 28 -8.95 -8.28 -17.59
C THR A 28 -8.52 -8.01 -16.14
N GLN A 29 -9.48 -7.86 -15.23
CA GLN A 29 -9.19 -7.66 -13.80
C GLN A 29 -8.49 -8.88 -13.21
N SER A 30 -8.92 -10.09 -13.57
CA SER A 30 -8.30 -11.34 -13.12
C SER A 30 -6.86 -11.46 -13.63
N TRP A 31 -6.62 -11.13 -14.91
CA TRP A 31 -5.29 -11.12 -15.50
C TRP A 31 -4.35 -10.11 -14.84
N LEU A 32 -4.83 -8.88 -14.61
CA LEU A 32 -4.05 -7.84 -13.93
C LEU A 32 -3.69 -8.25 -12.50
N GLN A 33 -4.63 -8.87 -11.77
CA GLN A 33 -4.37 -9.39 -10.43
C GLN A 33 -3.26 -10.46 -10.44
N GLN A 34 -3.32 -11.40 -11.39
CA GLN A 34 -2.28 -12.43 -11.55
C GLN A 34 -0.91 -11.82 -11.87
N LEU A 35 -0.84 -10.79 -12.73
CA LEU A 35 0.41 -10.10 -13.03
C LEU A 35 1.00 -9.41 -11.79
N GLN A 36 0.16 -8.73 -11.00
CA GLN A 36 0.60 -8.08 -9.77
C GLN A 36 1.15 -9.09 -8.75
N GLU A 37 0.44 -10.20 -8.53
CA GLU A 37 0.92 -11.27 -7.67
C GLU A 37 2.22 -11.87 -8.21
N GLY A 38 2.31 -12.08 -9.53
CA GLY A 38 3.49 -12.56 -10.22
C GLY A 38 4.75 -11.73 -9.94
N LEU A 39 4.63 -10.40 -9.88
CA LEU A 39 5.74 -9.51 -9.50
C LEU A 39 6.22 -9.76 -8.07
N ILE A 40 5.29 -9.93 -7.13
CA ILE A 40 5.64 -10.24 -5.73
C ILE A 40 6.29 -11.62 -5.63
N TRP A 41 5.87 -12.58 -6.45
CA TRP A 41 6.42 -13.93 -6.50
C TRP A 41 7.88 -14.00 -6.95
N GLN A 42 8.32 -13.06 -7.78
CA GLN A 42 9.70 -12.97 -8.27
C GLN A 42 10.69 -12.53 -7.18
N LEU A 43 10.21 -11.91 -6.10
CA LEU A 43 11.09 -11.47 -5.01
C LEU A 43 11.68 -12.67 -4.25
N PRO A 44 13.00 -12.68 -3.98
CA PRO A 44 13.68 -13.77 -3.26
C PRO A 44 13.40 -13.74 -1.75
N VAL A 45 12.13 -13.82 -1.37
CA VAL A 45 11.64 -13.71 0.01
C VAL A 45 10.93 -15.00 0.42
N LYS A 46 11.36 -15.60 1.54
CA LYS A 46 10.71 -16.79 2.11
C LYS A 46 9.26 -16.48 2.52
N LYS A 47 8.35 -17.47 2.49
CA LYS A 47 6.96 -17.32 2.97
C LYS A 47 6.19 -16.11 2.37
N ARG A 48 6.54 -15.66 1.15
CA ARG A 48 5.92 -14.49 0.48
C ARG A 48 4.41 -14.60 0.26
N LYS A 49 3.85 -15.83 0.24
CA LYS A 49 2.38 -16.06 0.30
C LYS A 49 1.69 -15.28 1.43
N LYS A 50 2.37 -15.01 2.54
CA LYS A 50 1.81 -14.22 3.66
C LYS A 50 1.43 -12.80 3.25
N LEU A 51 2.15 -12.21 2.29
CA LEU A 51 1.93 -10.86 1.76
C LEU A 51 0.79 -10.81 0.74
N LEU A 52 0.22 -11.96 0.36
CA LEU A 52 -0.87 -12.06 -0.60
C LEU A 52 -2.18 -12.50 0.08
N ARG A 53 -2.25 -12.42 1.42
CA ARG A 53 -3.43 -12.80 2.20
C ARG A 53 -4.29 -11.58 2.46
N GLN A 54 -5.60 -11.77 2.49
CA GLN A 54 -6.57 -10.70 2.75
C GLN A 54 -6.22 -9.86 4.00
N GLY A 55 -5.83 -10.50 5.11
CA GLY A 55 -5.47 -9.80 6.36
C GLY A 55 -4.07 -9.18 6.42
N TRP A 56 -3.24 -9.35 5.38
CA TRP A 56 -1.90 -8.74 5.27
C TRP A 56 -1.45 -8.73 3.80
N TYR A 57 -2.06 -7.83 3.01
CA TYR A 57 -1.92 -7.79 1.56
C TYR A 57 -1.00 -6.65 1.11
N LEU A 58 0.07 -6.98 0.39
CA LEU A 58 0.98 -6.04 -0.27
C LEU A 58 0.75 -6.08 -1.78
N SER A 59 0.09 -5.06 -2.33
CA SER A 59 -0.08 -4.90 -3.77
C SER A 59 1.19 -4.36 -4.44
N ALA A 60 1.31 -4.58 -5.76
CA ALA A 60 2.40 -4.00 -6.55
C ALA A 60 2.38 -2.46 -6.52
N LYS A 61 1.19 -1.84 -6.51
CA LYS A 61 1.01 -0.39 -6.39
C LYS A 61 1.60 0.15 -5.09
N VAL A 62 1.32 -0.53 -3.97
CA VAL A 62 1.81 -0.12 -2.65
C VAL A 62 3.32 -0.34 -2.54
N LEU A 63 3.83 -1.46 -3.06
CA LEU A 63 5.28 -1.66 -3.13
C LEU A 63 5.98 -0.55 -3.94
N ALA A 64 5.43 -0.18 -5.09
CA ALA A 64 5.94 0.94 -5.88
C ALA A 64 5.93 2.25 -5.08
N HIS A 65 4.82 2.55 -4.38
CA HIS A 65 4.71 3.72 -3.50
C HIS A 65 5.79 3.72 -2.40
N ILE A 66 6.00 2.58 -1.72
CA ILE A 66 7.02 2.42 -0.68
C ILE A 66 8.41 2.66 -1.27
N LEU A 67 8.73 2.07 -2.42
CA LEU A 67 10.05 2.22 -3.03
C LEU A 67 10.29 3.64 -3.53
N GLU A 68 9.29 4.25 -4.18
CA GLU A 68 9.37 5.63 -4.65
C GLU A 68 9.62 6.62 -3.51
N ARG A 69 8.88 6.46 -2.41
CA ARG A 69 8.94 7.40 -1.30
C ARG A 69 10.06 7.09 -0.32
N HIS A 70 10.34 5.82 -0.05
CA HIS A 70 11.17 5.41 1.07
C HIS A 70 12.41 4.58 0.69
N TYR A 71 12.71 4.29 -0.58
CA TYR A 71 13.97 3.61 -0.93
C TYR A 71 15.08 4.59 -1.25
N TYR A 72 16.26 4.43 -0.64
CA TYR A 72 17.37 5.39 -0.79
C TYR A 72 17.88 5.54 -2.22
N LYS A 73 17.79 4.47 -3.04
CA LYS A 73 18.23 4.52 -4.45
C LYS A 73 17.24 5.26 -5.36
N VAL A 74 16.06 5.64 -4.84
CA VAL A 74 15.09 6.47 -5.56
C VAL A 74 15.11 7.86 -4.92
N PRO A 75 15.79 8.85 -5.54
CA PRO A 75 15.99 10.18 -4.97
C PRO A 75 14.75 11.08 -5.13
N ARG A 76 13.57 10.58 -4.75
CA ARG A 76 12.31 11.32 -4.66
C ARG A 76 11.95 11.48 -3.18
N HIS A 77 11.30 12.56 -2.79
CA HIS A 77 10.88 12.82 -1.39
C HIS A 77 12.03 12.78 -0.34
N PRO A 78 12.99 13.72 -0.38
CA PRO A 78 14.17 13.72 0.50
C PRO A 78 13.83 13.91 2.00
N LEU A 79 12.70 14.54 2.32
CA LEU A 79 12.26 14.81 3.70
C LEU A 79 11.53 13.64 4.36
N THR A 80 11.67 12.43 3.84
CA THR A 80 11.02 11.22 4.35
C THR A 80 12.05 10.19 4.76
N GLY A 81 11.71 9.31 5.70
CA GLY A 81 12.60 8.23 6.11
C GLY A 81 12.97 7.33 4.93
N LYS A 82 14.22 6.86 4.88
CA LYS A 82 14.79 6.09 3.78
C LYS A 82 15.32 4.74 4.24
N PHE A 83 14.80 3.66 3.68
CA PHE A 83 15.37 2.32 3.78
C PHE A 83 16.72 2.30 3.05
N THR A 84 17.74 1.77 3.71
CA THR A 84 19.09 1.54 3.16
C THR A 84 19.36 0.06 2.86
N ILE A 85 18.47 -0.83 3.31
CA ILE A 85 18.49 -2.27 3.03
C ILE A 85 17.98 -2.60 1.63
N SER A 86 18.24 -3.81 1.14
CA SER A 86 17.79 -4.26 -0.19
C SER A 86 16.26 -4.42 -0.28
N VAL A 87 15.68 -4.30 -1.48
CA VAL A 87 14.24 -4.50 -1.71
C VAL A 87 13.71 -5.83 -1.14
N PRO A 88 14.39 -6.98 -1.33
CA PRO A 88 13.95 -8.24 -0.71
C PRO A 88 13.94 -8.18 0.83
N GLN A 89 14.90 -7.48 1.45
CA GLN A 89 14.92 -7.29 2.90
C GLN A 89 13.78 -6.38 3.36
N ILE A 90 13.50 -5.27 2.67
CA ILE A 90 12.33 -4.41 2.95
C ILE A 90 11.06 -5.26 2.99
N VAL A 91 10.84 -6.05 1.93
CA VAL A 91 9.65 -6.90 1.80
C VAL A 91 9.62 -8.03 2.84
N ALA A 92 10.77 -8.59 3.21
CA ALA A 92 10.86 -9.55 4.31
C ALA A 92 10.48 -8.93 5.65
N CYS A 93 10.95 -7.71 5.95
CA CYS A 93 10.60 -7.04 7.19
C CYS A 93 9.12 -6.62 7.21
N ILE A 94 8.54 -6.18 6.09
CA ILE A 94 7.08 -5.94 5.97
C ILE A 94 6.29 -7.23 6.22
N ARG A 95 6.74 -8.37 5.67
CA ARG A 95 6.13 -9.68 5.92
C ARG A 95 6.17 -10.03 7.40
N ASP A 96 7.29 -9.80 8.06
CA ASP A 96 7.50 -10.17 9.45
C ASP A 96 6.75 -9.24 10.41
N ALA A 97 6.64 -7.96 10.08
CA ALA A 97 5.79 -7.01 10.79
C ALA A 97 4.32 -7.44 10.87
N GLY A 98 3.83 -8.28 9.95
CA GLY A 98 2.48 -8.85 10.03
C GLY A 98 2.25 -9.78 11.23
N GLN A 99 3.29 -10.15 11.98
CA GLN A 99 3.20 -10.94 13.21
C GLN A 99 2.96 -10.07 14.44
N GLU A 100 3.21 -8.76 14.34
CA GLU A 100 3.00 -7.82 15.43
C GLU A 100 1.52 -7.56 15.68
N GLN A 101 1.19 -7.22 16.92
CA GLN A 101 -0.16 -6.80 17.26
C GLN A 101 -0.47 -5.46 16.58
N PRO A 102 -1.60 -5.33 15.86
CA PRO A 102 -2.00 -4.05 15.30
C PRO A 102 -2.32 -3.07 16.42
N ALA A 103 -1.76 -1.87 16.33
CA ALA A 103 -2.14 -0.73 17.15
C ALA A 103 -2.90 0.29 16.29
N PRO A 104 -3.90 1.01 16.84
CA PRO A 104 -4.49 2.14 16.14
C PRO A 104 -3.43 3.17 15.71
N LEU A 105 -3.56 3.70 14.50
CA LEU A 105 -2.80 4.85 14.06
C LEU A 105 -3.34 6.08 14.79
N GLY A 106 -2.74 6.44 15.93
CA GLY A 106 -3.20 7.50 16.83
C GLY A 106 -3.12 8.94 16.30
N VAL A 107 -3.20 9.12 14.98
CA VAL A 107 -3.08 10.41 14.29
C VAL A 107 -4.38 10.71 13.56
N GLY A 108 -4.99 11.86 13.87
CA GLY A 108 -6.04 12.49 13.04
C GLY A 108 -7.35 11.71 12.89
N GLY A 109 -7.74 10.90 13.87
CA GLY A 109 -9.00 10.13 13.82
C GLY A 109 -9.02 9.02 12.75
N SER A 110 -7.86 8.63 12.22
CA SER A 110 -7.76 7.56 11.25
C SER A 110 -8.10 6.20 11.88
N HIS A 111 -8.88 5.39 11.15
CA HIS A 111 -9.15 3.99 11.53
C HIS A 111 -8.05 3.02 11.06
N HIS A 112 -6.95 3.52 10.50
CA HIS A 112 -5.85 2.66 10.06
C HIS A 112 -5.11 2.05 11.25
N LEU A 113 -4.49 0.92 10.99
CA LEU A 113 -3.69 0.19 11.96
C LEU A 113 -2.22 0.32 11.59
N GLN A 114 -1.38 0.46 12.60
CA GLN A 114 0.07 0.38 12.46
C GLN A 114 0.60 -0.89 13.12
N ARG A 115 1.67 -1.42 12.54
CA ARG A 115 2.50 -2.46 13.14
C ARG A 115 3.95 -2.00 13.06
N VAL A 116 4.66 -2.09 14.18
CA VAL A 116 6.06 -1.67 14.29
C VAL A 116 6.92 -2.90 14.50
N TRP A 117 7.83 -3.16 13.57
CA TRP A 117 8.76 -4.28 13.64
C TRP A 117 10.17 -3.79 13.89
N ASP A 118 10.86 -4.37 14.88
CA ASP A 118 12.31 -4.17 15.05
C ASP A 118 13.06 -5.29 14.31
N ALA A 119 13.85 -4.90 13.29
CA ALA A 119 14.64 -5.85 12.54
C ALA A 119 15.86 -6.36 13.31
N GLY A 120 16.22 -5.73 14.44
CA GLY A 120 17.45 -6.02 15.19
C GLY A 120 18.73 -5.61 14.43
N MET A 121 18.59 -4.90 13.32
CA MET A 121 19.68 -4.38 12.49
C MET A 121 19.27 -3.03 11.89
N PRO A 122 20.24 -2.15 11.53
CA PRO A 122 19.92 -0.91 10.84
C PRO A 122 19.13 -1.17 9.55
N VAL A 123 17.94 -0.58 9.44
CA VAL A 123 17.09 -0.69 8.25
C VAL A 123 17.12 0.57 7.40
N GLY A 124 17.51 1.71 7.97
CA GLY A 124 17.49 2.99 7.28
C GLY A 124 17.61 4.18 8.21
N TYR A 125 17.14 5.33 7.70
CA TYR A 125 17.09 6.59 8.42
C TYR A 125 15.64 7.04 8.61
N ASP A 126 15.34 7.64 9.76
CA ASP A 126 14.08 8.36 9.97
C ASP A 126 14.11 9.74 9.26
N PRO A 127 12.99 10.51 9.25
CA PRO A 127 12.98 11.85 8.66
C PRO A 127 13.94 12.87 9.31
N ALA A 128 14.41 12.61 10.53
CA ALA A 128 15.40 13.44 11.22
C ALA A 128 16.85 13.02 10.89
N GLY A 129 17.04 11.97 10.07
CA GLY A 129 18.34 11.46 9.66
C GLY A 129 18.95 10.46 10.66
N ASN A 130 18.24 10.07 11.71
CA ASN A 130 18.75 9.10 12.68
C ASN A 130 18.71 7.69 12.10
N THR A 131 19.77 6.91 12.34
CA THR A 131 19.75 5.49 11.99
C THR A 131 18.73 4.76 12.87
N VAL A 132 17.88 3.95 12.26
CA VAL A 132 16.82 3.19 12.94
C VAL A 132 16.89 1.71 12.60
N THR A 133 16.50 0.87 13.56
CA THR A 133 16.35 -0.58 13.39
C THR A 133 14.91 -1.01 13.16
N THR A 134 13.97 -0.10 13.44
CA THR A 134 12.54 -0.38 13.31
C THR A 134 11.99 0.09 11.97
N LEU A 135 10.90 -0.53 11.54
CA LEU A 135 10.03 -0.01 10.50
C LEU A 135 8.57 -0.03 10.96
N THR A 136 7.79 0.88 10.42
CA THR A 136 6.34 0.89 10.60
C THR A 136 5.65 0.52 9.31
N VAL A 137 4.68 -0.39 9.39
CA VAL A 137 3.73 -0.70 8.32
C VAL A 137 2.37 -0.16 8.72
N ILE A 138 1.75 0.62 7.83
CA ILE A 138 0.39 1.11 8.01
C ILE A 138 -0.52 0.32 7.07
N ALA A 139 -1.63 -0.19 7.60
CA ALA A 139 -2.61 -0.95 6.87
C ALA A 139 -4.04 -0.52 7.24
N THR A 140 -4.99 -0.84 6.37
CA THR A 140 -6.41 -0.73 6.67
C THR A 140 -6.82 -1.76 7.75
N THR A 141 -8.03 -1.63 8.30
CA THR A 141 -8.60 -2.63 9.21
C THR A 141 -8.85 -3.98 8.54
N SER A 142 -9.03 -4.01 7.22
CA SER A 142 -9.16 -5.25 6.43
C SER A 142 -7.83 -5.94 6.17
N GLY A 143 -6.69 -5.28 6.40
CA GLY A 143 -5.35 -5.84 6.22
C GLY A 143 -4.65 -5.47 4.91
N GLU A 144 -5.19 -4.53 4.14
CA GLU A 144 -4.50 -3.96 2.98
C GLU A 144 -3.40 -3.02 3.45
N ILE A 145 -2.15 -3.33 3.10
CA ILE A 145 -1.00 -2.46 3.41
C ILE A 145 -1.11 -1.20 2.56
N MET A 146 -0.95 -0.04 3.19
CA MET A 146 -1.02 1.27 2.52
C MET A 146 0.37 1.86 2.32
N THR A 147 1.27 1.67 3.29
CA THR A 147 2.65 2.13 3.22
C THR A 147 3.52 1.42 4.26
N ALA A 148 4.83 1.55 4.09
CA ALA A 148 5.82 1.16 5.08
C ALA A 148 7.04 2.10 5.00
N PHE A 149 7.64 2.41 6.15
CA PHE A 149 8.78 3.31 6.23
C PHE A 149 9.66 2.98 7.45
N PRO A 150 10.97 3.33 7.41
CA PRO A 150 11.86 3.16 8.54
C PRO A 150 11.51 4.13 9.68
N GLY A 151 11.61 3.66 10.91
CA GLY A 151 11.28 4.41 12.11
C GLY A 151 9.88 4.11 12.63
N ARG A 152 9.34 5.05 13.43
CA ARG A 152 8.01 5.00 14.04
C ARG A 152 7.22 6.23 13.64
N VAL A 153 5.89 6.14 13.68
CA VAL A 153 5.03 7.33 13.63
C VAL A 153 5.38 8.20 14.83
N GLN A 154 5.86 9.41 14.59
CA GLN A 154 6.05 10.38 15.68
C GLN A 154 4.67 10.83 16.16
N PRO A 155 4.44 10.89 17.48
CA PRO A 155 3.26 11.58 17.98
C PRO A 155 3.30 13.04 17.52
N PRO A 156 2.13 13.68 17.32
CA PRO A 156 2.11 15.12 17.09
C PRO A 156 2.85 15.82 18.24
N PRO A 157 3.64 16.87 17.96
CA PRO A 157 4.26 17.66 19.02
C PRO A 157 3.16 18.15 19.98
N PRO A 158 3.45 18.25 21.29
CA PRO A 158 2.48 18.80 22.24
C PRO A 158 2.04 20.18 21.75
N VAL A 159 0.74 20.40 21.70
CA VAL A 159 0.20 21.73 21.41
C VAL A 159 0.66 22.63 22.53
N SER A 160 1.58 23.53 22.25
CA SER A 160 1.92 24.62 23.17
C SER A 160 0.65 25.43 23.36
N SER A 161 0.01 25.31 24.52
CA SER A 161 -1.07 26.21 24.90
C SER A 161 -0.52 27.65 24.92
N PRO A 162 -1.19 28.62 24.31
CA PRO A 162 -0.83 30.04 24.43
C PRO A 162 -0.98 30.55 25.86
#